data_AF-I6D1H5-F1
#
_entry.id   AF-I6D1H5-F1
#
_cell.length_a   1.000
_cell.length_b   1.000
_cell.length_c   1.000
_cell.angle_alpha   90.00
_cell.angle_beta   90.00
_cell.angle_gamma   90.00
#
_symmetry.space_group_name_H-M   'P 1'
#
loop_
_entity.id
_entity.type
_entity.pdbx_description
1 polymer ?
#
loop_
_entity_poly.entity_id
_entity_poly.type
_entity_poly.pdbx_seq_one_letter_code
_entity_poly.pdbx_strand_id
1 'polypeptide(L)'
;MSLNMFCFLPTHGDGHYLGTEDGSRPVDHGYLQQIAQAADRLGYTGVLIPTGRSCEDAWLVAASMIPVTQRLKFLVALRPSVTSPTVAARQAATLDRLSNGRALFNLVTGSDPQELAGDGVFLDHSEHYEASAEFT
;
A
#
# COMPACT_ATOMS: atom_id res chain seq x y z
N MET A 1 -18.08 -5.60 21.02
CA MET A 1 -17.53 -5.01 19.78
C MET A 1 -16.02 -4.97 19.94
N SER A 2 -15.27 -5.64 19.06
CA SER A 2 -13.80 -5.69 19.13
C SER A 2 -13.20 -4.69 18.14
N LEU A 3 -12.09 -4.03 18.51
CA LEU A 3 -11.36 -3.12 17.64
C LEU A 3 -10.46 -3.90 16.68
N ASN A 4 -10.38 -3.45 15.43
CA ASN A 4 -9.43 -3.97 14.45
C ASN A 4 -8.17 -3.10 14.45
N MET A 5 -7.06 -3.64 14.95
CA MET A 5 -5.81 -2.91 15.03
C MET A 5 -5.00 -3.12 13.74
N PHE A 6 -4.54 -2.02 13.14
CA PHE A 6 -3.67 -2.03 11.97
C PHE A 6 -2.31 -1.41 12.30
N CYS A 7 -1.28 -1.88 11.60
CA CYS A 7 0.05 -1.28 11.60
C CYS A 7 0.36 -0.70 10.20
N PHE A 8 1.55 -0.15 10.01
CA PHE A 8 2.00 0.47 8.76
C PHE A 8 3.34 -0.12 8.34
N LEU A 9 3.51 -0.43 7.06
CA LEU A 9 4.81 -0.82 6.50
C LEU A 9 5.53 0.42 5.95
N PRO A 10 6.71 0.78 6.48
CA PRO A 10 7.38 2.04 6.16
C PRO A 10 8.16 1.96 4.84
N THR A 11 7.46 1.80 3.71
CA THR A 11 8.08 1.62 2.39
C THR A 11 8.72 2.89 1.79
N HIS A 12 8.70 4.01 2.51
CA HIS A 12 9.35 5.28 2.16
C HIS A 12 10.48 5.67 3.13
N GLY A 13 10.99 4.71 3.92
CA GLY A 13 12.01 4.96 4.95
C GLY A 13 11.45 4.85 6.38
N ASP A 14 12.33 4.45 7.30
CA ASP A 14 12.03 4.31 8.72
C ASP A 14 13.22 4.82 9.56
N GLY A 15 13.00 5.11 10.84
CA GLY A 15 14.05 5.66 11.70
C GLY A 15 13.55 6.08 13.08
N HIS A 16 14.49 6.52 13.92
CA HIS A 16 14.18 6.97 15.28
C HIS A 16 13.79 8.45 15.34
N TYR A 17 14.23 9.25 14.36
CA TYR A 17 14.08 10.70 14.33
C TYR A 17 13.42 11.14 13.03
N LEU A 18 12.61 12.20 13.11
CA LEU A 18 11.88 12.74 11.95
C LEU A 18 12.74 13.78 11.22
N GLY A 19 12.66 13.80 9.89
CA GLY A 19 13.27 14.84 9.05
C GLY A 19 14.80 14.85 9.01
N THR A 20 15.45 13.74 9.39
CA THR A 20 16.91 13.56 9.36
C THR A 20 17.27 12.15 8.95
N GLU A 21 18.46 11.99 8.36
CA GLU A 21 19.07 10.68 8.09
C GLU A 21 19.79 10.11 9.32
N ASP A 22 20.07 10.95 10.33
CA ASP A 22 20.68 10.48 11.57
C ASP A 22 19.74 9.48 12.24
N GLY A 23 20.21 8.25 12.45
CA GLY A 23 19.40 7.17 13.03
C GLY A 23 18.30 6.65 12.11
N SER A 24 18.37 6.95 10.79
CA SER A 24 17.56 6.29 9.77
C SER A 24 17.92 4.80 9.68
N ARG A 25 16.95 4.01 9.24
CA ARG A 25 17.10 2.58 9.04
C ARG A 25 16.85 2.28 7.56
N PRO A 26 17.79 1.61 6.87
CA PRO A 26 17.56 1.20 5.50
C PRO A 26 16.37 0.24 5.44
N VAL A 27 15.44 0.52 4.53
CA VAL A 27 14.25 -0.29 4.34
C VAL A 27 14.50 -1.24 3.19
N ASP A 28 14.70 -2.51 3.52
CA ASP A 28 14.79 -3.61 2.56
C ASP A 28 13.67 -4.63 2.80
N HIS A 29 13.60 -5.65 1.94
CA HIS A 29 12.61 -6.72 2.08
C HIS A 29 12.70 -7.45 3.43
N GLY A 30 13.92 -7.69 3.93
CA GLY A 30 14.14 -8.39 5.19
C GLY A 30 13.59 -7.60 6.38
N TYR A 31 13.78 -6.28 6.38
CA TYR A 31 13.24 -5.38 7.39
C TYR A 31 11.71 -5.30 7.34
N LEU A 32 11.13 -5.14 6.14
CA LEU A 32 9.68 -5.15 5.95
C LEU A 32 9.06 -6.48 6.41
N GLN A 33 9.73 -7.61 6.13
CA GLN A 33 9.31 -8.93 6.62
C GLN A 33 9.31 -9.00 8.14
N GLN A 34 10.31 -8.44 8.83
CA GLN A 34 10.33 -8.41 10.30
C GLN A 34 9.11 -7.69 10.87
N ILE A 35 8.75 -6.53 10.31
CA ILE A 35 7.57 -5.76 10.75
C ILE A 35 6.28 -6.54 10.45
N ALA A 36 6.14 -7.08 9.25
CA ALA A 36 4.97 -7.85 8.85
C ALA A 36 4.77 -9.09 9.76
N GLN A 37 5.83 -9.86 10.01
CA GLN A 37 5.77 -11.03 10.90
C GLN A 37 5.51 -10.64 12.36
N ALA A 38 6.03 -9.50 12.82
CA ALA A 38 5.72 -8.96 14.14
C ALA A 38 4.23 -8.59 14.26
N ALA A 39 3.66 -7.88 13.27
CA ALA A 39 2.25 -7.56 13.25
C ALA A 39 1.37 -8.83 13.20
N ASP A 40 1.74 -9.78 12.34
CA ASP A 40 1.05 -11.07 12.18
C ASP A 40 0.99 -11.84 13.51
N ARG A 41 2.12 -12.00 14.20
CA ARG A 41 2.19 -12.75 15.47
C ARG A 41 1.53 -12.02 16.65
N LEU A 42 1.55 -10.69 16.66
CA LEU A 42 0.94 -9.87 17.72
C LEU A 42 -0.59 -9.76 17.58
N GLY A 43 -1.16 -10.24 16.48
CA GLY A 43 -2.61 -10.29 16.28
C GLY A 43 -3.20 -9.02 15.69
N TYR A 44 -2.38 -8.21 15.00
CA TYR A 44 -2.91 -7.14 14.16
C TYR A 44 -3.80 -7.72 13.06
N THR A 45 -4.86 -7.01 12.73
CA THR A 45 -5.77 -7.38 11.65
C THR A 45 -5.08 -7.27 10.29
N GLY A 46 -4.24 -6.25 10.12
CA GLY A 46 -3.51 -6.03 8.88
C GLY A 46 -2.49 -4.91 8.97
N VAL A 47 -1.85 -4.66 7.83
CA VAL A 47 -0.93 -3.55 7.62
C VAL A 47 -1.39 -2.68 6.46
N LEU A 48 -1.32 -1.37 6.64
CA LEU A 48 -1.38 -0.41 5.54
C LEU A 48 -0.03 -0.35 4.86
N ILE A 49 -0.03 -0.44 3.53
CA ILE A 49 1.15 -0.31 2.70
C ILE A 49 0.95 0.95 1.84
N PRO A 50 1.76 2.00 2.03
CA PRO A 50 1.52 3.30 1.41
C PRO A 50 1.83 3.27 -0.08
N THR A 51 1.44 4.36 -0.75
CA THR A 51 1.70 4.60 -2.16
C THR A 51 2.21 6.02 -2.36
N GLY A 52 2.75 6.29 -3.54
CA GLY A 52 3.35 7.57 -3.91
C GLY A 52 4.75 7.35 -4.47
N ARG A 53 5.28 8.38 -5.16
CA ARG A 53 6.59 8.27 -5.84
C ARG A 53 7.78 7.97 -4.92
N SER A 54 7.63 8.25 -3.63
CA SER A 54 8.66 8.04 -2.59
C SER A 54 8.60 6.65 -1.95
N CYS A 55 7.60 5.84 -2.29
CA CYS A 55 7.40 4.51 -1.75
C CYS A 55 7.78 3.44 -2.78
N GLU A 56 8.29 2.30 -2.30
CA GLU A 56 8.26 1.08 -3.10
C GLU A 56 6.81 0.65 -3.40
N ASP A 57 6.60 -0.04 -4.53
CA ASP A 57 5.26 -0.43 -4.99
C ASP A 57 4.53 -1.32 -3.97
N ALA A 58 3.36 -0.87 -3.53
CA ALA A 58 2.58 -1.52 -2.47
C ALA A 58 2.11 -2.94 -2.85
N TRP A 59 1.82 -3.18 -4.14
CA TRP A 59 1.31 -4.46 -4.61
C TRP A 59 2.40 -5.53 -4.56
N LEU A 60 3.61 -5.19 -5.01
CA LEU A 60 4.76 -6.08 -4.97
C LEU A 60 5.21 -6.34 -3.53
N VAL A 61 5.24 -5.31 -2.68
CA VAL A 61 5.52 -5.47 -1.24
C VAL A 61 4.52 -6.44 -0.63
N ALA A 62 3.21 -6.24 -0.82
CA ALA A 62 2.17 -7.13 -0.29
C ALA A 62 2.34 -8.57 -0.79
N ALA A 63 2.55 -8.77 -2.09
CA ALA A 63 2.72 -10.08 -2.69
C ALA A 63 3.94 -10.82 -2.11
N SER A 64 5.05 -10.11 -1.88
CA SER A 64 6.26 -10.68 -1.29
C SER A 64 6.08 -11.13 0.17
N MET A 65 5.10 -10.56 0.89
CA MET A 65 4.82 -10.90 2.28
C MET A 65 3.87 -12.10 2.45
N ILE A 66 3.28 -12.59 1.36
CA ILE A 66 2.34 -13.74 1.38
C ILE A 66 2.96 -14.99 2.02
N PRO A 67 4.11 -15.52 1.55
CA PRO A 67 4.64 -16.79 2.06
C PRO A 67 5.21 -16.70 3.48
N VAL A 68 5.42 -15.48 3.98
CA VAL A 68 6.09 -15.22 5.27
C VAL A 68 5.11 -14.76 6.36
N THR A 69 3.81 -14.67 6.08
CA THR A 69 2.74 -14.32 7.03
C THR A 69 1.54 -15.25 6.88
N GLN A 70 0.77 -15.47 7.95
CA GLN A 70 -0.32 -16.45 7.96
C GLN A 70 -1.72 -15.83 8.01
N ARG A 71 -1.93 -14.78 8.79
CA ARG A 71 -3.28 -14.20 9.03
C ARG A 71 -3.37 -12.71 8.75
N LEU A 72 -2.24 -12.01 8.73
CA LEU A 72 -2.15 -10.58 8.49
C LEU A 72 -2.76 -10.21 7.12
N LYS A 73 -3.66 -9.24 7.12
CA LYS A 73 -4.21 -8.67 5.88
C LYS A 73 -3.35 -7.53 5.33
N PHE A 74 -3.35 -7.36 4.03
CA PHE A 74 -2.57 -6.33 3.34
C PHE A 74 -3.52 -5.28 2.77
N LEU A 75 -3.55 -4.09 3.39
CA LEU A 75 -4.30 -2.94 2.89
C LEU A 75 -3.41 -2.17 1.90
N VAL A 76 -3.59 -2.45 0.61
CA VAL A 76 -2.82 -1.83 -0.48
C VAL A 76 -3.62 -0.69 -1.12
N ALA A 77 -2.91 0.34 -1.59
CA ALA A 77 -3.57 1.47 -2.23
C ALA A 77 -3.96 1.17 -3.68
N LEU A 78 -5.20 1.52 -4.04
CA LEU A 78 -5.67 1.65 -5.42
C LEU A 78 -5.53 3.11 -5.82
N ARG A 79 -4.88 3.38 -6.97
CA ARG A 79 -4.67 4.73 -7.49
C ARG A 79 -5.43 4.94 -8.80
N PRO A 80 -6.62 5.58 -8.77
CA PRO A 80 -7.37 5.94 -9.97
C PRO A 80 -6.56 6.81 -10.92
N SER A 81 -6.92 6.79 -12.21
CA SER A 81 -6.26 7.50 -13.31
C SER A 81 -4.82 7.08 -13.64
N VAL A 82 -4.09 6.48 -12.68
CA VAL A 82 -2.71 6.00 -12.87
C VAL A 82 -2.68 4.60 -13.49
N THR A 83 -3.63 3.74 -13.14
CA THR A 83 -3.75 2.38 -13.67
C THR A 83 -5.13 2.14 -14.27
N SER A 84 -5.21 1.19 -15.21
CA SER A 84 -6.49 0.76 -15.75
C SER A 84 -7.31 0.01 -14.68
N PRO A 85 -8.61 0.32 -14.50
CA PRO A 85 -9.47 -0.37 -13.53
C PRO A 85 -9.55 -1.88 -13.80
N THR A 86 -9.51 -2.29 -15.07
CA THR A 86 -9.51 -3.71 -15.45
C THR A 86 -8.22 -4.43 -15.05
N VAL A 87 -7.08 -3.74 -15.10
CA VAL A 87 -5.79 -4.30 -14.65
C VAL A 87 -5.77 -4.38 -13.12
N ALA A 88 -6.19 -3.31 -12.44
CA ALA A 88 -6.27 -3.27 -10.99
C ALA A 88 -7.20 -4.35 -10.43
N ALA A 89 -8.38 -4.57 -11.04
CA ALA A 89 -9.30 -5.64 -10.66
C ALA A 89 -8.67 -7.04 -10.80
N ARG A 90 -7.91 -7.27 -11.87
CA ARG A 90 -7.21 -8.55 -12.08
C ARG A 90 -6.08 -8.75 -11.07
N GLN A 91 -5.30 -7.70 -10.78
CA GLN A 91 -4.27 -7.74 -9.75
C GLN A 91 -4.89 -7.96 -8.37
N ALA A 92 -6.02 -7.31 -8.06
CA ALA A 92 -6.76 -7.45 -6.81
C ALA A 92 -7.19 -8.90 -6.59
N ALA A 93 -7.84 -9.50 -7.59
CA ALA A 93 -8.23 -10.90 -7.55
C ALA A 93 -7.02 -11.84 -7.40
N THR A 94 -5.89 -11.51 -8.02
CA THR A 94 -4.65 -12.30 -7.91
C THR A 94 -4.07 -12.23 -6.51
N LEU A 95 -3.92 -11.02 -5.95
CA LEU A 95 -3.40 -10.81 -4.60
C LEU A 95 -4.28 -11.50 -3.57
N ASP A 96 -5.60 -11.39 -3.70
CA ASP A 96 -6.54 -12.04 -2.80
C ASP A 96 -6.44 -13.57 -2.83
N ARG A 97 -6.43 -14.16 -4.04
CA ARG A 97 -6.31 -15.61 -4.21
C ARG A 97 -4.98 -16.17 -3.72
N LEU A 98 -3.87 -15.50 -4.04
CA LEU A 98 -2.54 -15.95 -3.62
C LEU A 98 -2.35 -15.78 -2.10
N SER A 99 -2.94 -14.74 -1.50
CA SER A 99 -2.89 -14.52 -0.06
C SER A 99 -3.93 -15.32 0.72
N ASN A 100 -4.81 -16.08 0.05
CA ASN A 100 -5.92 -16.82 0.64
C ASN A 100 -6.92 -15.92 1.38
N GLY A 101 -7.44 -14.89 0.71
CA GLY A 101 -8.50 -14.02 1.23
C GLY A 101 -8.01 -12.90 2.15
N ARG A 102 -6.73 -12.49 2.01
CA ARG A 102 -6.10 -11.51 2.91
C ARG A 102 -5.84 -10.15 2.26
N ALA A 103 -6.33 -9.90 1.06
CA ALA A 103 -6.21 -8.59 0.42
C ALA A 103 -7.26 -7.61 0.97
N LEU A 104 -6.85 -6.37 1.18
CA LEU A 104 -7.71 -5.22 1.47
C LEU A 104 -7.28 -4.07 0.55
N PHE A 105 -8.21 -3.21 0.16
CA PHE A 105 -7.94 -2.13 -0.78
C PHE A 105 -8.33 -0.77 -0.18
N ASN A 106 -7.44 0.20 -0.31
CA ASN A 106 -7.65 1.59 0.07
C ASN A 106 -7.64 2.46 -1.19
N LEU A 107 -8.77 3.05 -1.59
CA LEU A 107 -8.79 3.95 -2.73
C LEU A 107 -8.13 5.29 -2.37
N VAL A 108 -7.10 5.68 -3.10
CA VAL A 108 -6.35 6.92 -2.89
C VAL A 108 -6.42 7.76 -4.15
N THR A 109 -7.27 8.79 -4.12
CA THR A 109 -7.28 9.84 -5.14
C THR A 109 -6.00 10.66 -5.02
N GLY A 110 -5.18 10.68 -6.08
CA GLY A 110 -3.95 11.48 -6.08
C GLY A 110 -4.24 12.97 -5.94
N SER A 111 -3.41 13.68 -5.19
CA SER A 111 -3.60 15.11 -4.88
C SER A 111 -2.42 16.00 -5.26
N ASP A 112 -1.28 15.41 -5.66
CA ASP A 112 -0.09 16.13 -6.09
C ASP A 112 -0.02 16.16 -7.63
N PRO A 113 -0.30 17.31 -8.27
CA PRO A 113 -0.28 17.41 -9.73
C PRO A 113 1.08 17.09 -10.35
N GLN A 114 2.19 17.33 -9.63
CA GLN A 114 3.52 17.00 -10.15
C GLN A 114 3.78 15.50 -10.15
N GLU A 115 3.17 14.76 -9.22
CA GLU A 115 3.30 13.30 -9.16
C GLU A 115 2.49 12.70 -10.29
N LEU A 116 1.24 13.15 -10.38
CA LEU A 116 0.28 12.72 -11.38
C LEU A 116 0.78 13.01 -12.79
N ALA A 117 1.36 14.20 -13.03
CA ALA A 117 1.98 14.51 -14.32
C ALA A 117 3.16 13.58 -14.64
N GLY A 118 3.93 13.15 -13.63
CA GLY A 118 4.98 12.14 -13.78
C GLY A 118 4.45 10.77 -14.18
N ASP A 119 3.24 10.43 -13.74
CA ASP A 119 2.49 9.24 -14.13
C ASP A 119 1.63 9.42 -15.40
N GLY A 120 1.69 10.59 -16.05
CA GLY A 120 0.95 10.90 -17.28
C GLY A 120 -0.51 11.32 -17.08
N VAL A 121 -0.89 11.71 -15.86
CA VAL A 121 -2.24 12.17 -15.50
C VAL A 121 -2.26 13.70 -15.37
N PHE A 122 -3.21 14.35 -16.04
CA PHE A 122 -3.31 15.82 -16.13
C PHE A 122 -4.74 16.31 -15.89
N LEU A 123 -5.35 15.84 -14.81
CA LEU A 123 -6.71 16.20 -14.41
C LEU A 123 -6.68 17.33 -13.36
N ASP A 124 -7.77 18.09 -13.27
CA ASP A 124 -8.00 19.03 -12.18
C ASP A 124 -8.52 18.34 -10.90
N HIS A 125 -8.64 19.11 -9.81
CA HIS A 125 -9.07 18.57 -8.52
C HIS A 125 -10.43 17.88 -8.55
N SER A 126 -11.40 18.42 -9.29
CA SER A 126 -12.75 17.86 -9.38
C SER A 126 -12.74 16.62 -10.27
N GLU A 127 -12.07 16.71 -11.43
CA GLU A 127 -11.93 15.61 -12.39
C GLU A 127 -11.25 14.38 -11.74
N HIS A 128 -10.34 14.58 -10.79
CA HIS A 128 -9.75 13.48 -10.02
C HIS A 128 -10.78 12.67 -9.24
N TYR A 129 -11.75 13.32 -8.60
CA TYR A 129 -12.80 12.61 -7.86
C TYR A 129 -13.83 11.96 -8.79
N GLU A 130 -14.12 12.58 -9.93
CA GLU A 130 -14.98 11.99 -10.97
C GLU A 130 -14.35 10.71 -11.53
N ALA A 131 -13.06 10.77 -11.91
CA ALA A 131 -12.33 9.60 -12.38
C ALA A 131 -12.18 8.52 -11.29
N SER A 132 -12.01 8.91 -10.02
CA SER A 132 -12.02 7.96 -8.89
C SER A 132 -13.36 7.26 -8.70
N ALA A 133 -14.47 7.95 -8.94
CA ALA A 133 -15.81 7.36 -8.86
C ALA A 133 -16.07 6.38 -10.01
N GLU A 134 -15.64 6.69 -11.23
CA GLU A 134 -15.78 5.79 -12.39
C GLU A 134 -14.87 4.55 -12.29
N PHE A 135 -13.76 4.65 -11.57
CA PHE A 135 -12.82 3.55 -11.38
C PHE A 135 -13.38 2.39 -10.53
N THR A 136 -14.37 2.66 -9.66
CA THR A 136 -14.94 1.71 -8.68
C THR A 136 -16.38 1.33 -9.00
#